data_AF-A0A8B7MZD4-F1
#
_entry.id   AF-A0A8B7MZD4-F1
#
_cell.length_a   1.000
_cell.length_b   1.000
_cell.length_c   1.000
_cell.angle_alpha   90.00
_cell.angle_beta   90.00
_cell.angle_gamma   90.00
#
_symmetry.space_group_name_H-M   'P 1'
#
loop_
_entity.id
_entity.type
_entity.pdbx_description
1 polymer ?
#
loop_
_entity_poly.entity_id
_entity_poly.type
_entity_poly.pdbx_seq_one_letter_code
_entity_poly.pdbx_strand_id
1 'polypeptide(L)'
;MCGRTACTLGPEEWCAACQKEGVDVAWRDASNSKQIYSPNYNLTPTMNSPVIVNGALIQSMTDEKQFMDYVIQPMMWNLVPHFYKGSTPKNHGYKTNNARVESILEKPMFSQVMKKGQRCVVLCDGFYEWQTKNGNKTPYFIYSPQPENVKVWDHTSWGLAEDHSTEPGVKTPWQGLRPLMLAGLFSCWHSPEGEEVWSYTVLTTEAGKSFNWLHHRVPVVLPDSDSVKTWLDPSIEPAIALKLVCSDPVLKWHKVSSLVNNSRNNSKQCLAPFEQKNSSSGPGNPIMALWLKKAATTTSQGDELQGSAAKREARSDDDEVEDTSQSEKKFKT
;
A
#
# COMPACT_ATOMS: atom_id res chain seq x y z
N MET A 1 -1.33 -3.14 7.33
CA MET A 1 -1.82 -1.91 6.65
C MET A 1 -1.46 -2.11 5.20
N CYS A 2 -2.34 -1.75 4.27
CA CYS A 2 -2.12 -1.97 2.85
C CYS A 2 -0.84 -1.23 2.39
N GLY A 3 0.19 -2.01 2.05
CA GLY A 3 1.49 -1.50 1.56
C GLY A 3 1.84 -2.07 0.18
N ARG A 4 0.87 -2.65 -0.51
CA ARG A 4 0.99 -3.18 -1.85
C ARG A 4 -0.36 -3.18 -2.56
N THR A 5 -0.39 -2.76 -3.82
CA THR A 5 -1.58 -2.82 -4.66
C THR A 5 -1.27 -3.45 -6.01
N ALA A 6 -2.31 -3.86 -6.73
CA ALA A 6 -2.25 -4.04 -8.16
C ALA A 6 -3.05 -2.91 -8.83
N CYS A 7 -2.47 -2.30 -9.85
CA CYS A 7 -3.10 -1.28 -10.67
C CYS A 7 -2.74 -1.62 -12.12
N THR A 8 -3.53 -2.46 -12.78
CA THR A 8 -3.12 -3.11 -14.03
C THR A 8 -3.85 -2.59 -15.27
N LEU A 9 -4.87 -1.73 -15.10
CA LEU A 9 -5.52 -1.04 -16.21
C LEU A 9 -4.67 0.09 -16.77
N GLY A 10 -4.80 0.37 -18.06
CA GLY A 10 -4.26 1.56 -18.71
C GLY A 10 -5.10 2.83 -18.45
N PRO A 11 -4.61 4.01 -18.86
CA PRO A 11 -5.31 5.29 -18.68
C PRO A 11 -6.77 5.31 -19.14
N GLU A 12 -7.03 4.87 -20.38
CA GLU A 12 -8.39 4.87 -20.95
C GLU A 12 -9.31 3.86 -20.25
N GLU A 13 -8.75 2.70 -19.87
CA GLU A 13 -9.48 1.66 -19.14
C GLU A 13 -9.86 2.13 -17.74
N TRP A 14 -8.99 2.87 -17.03
CA TRP A 14 -9.35 3.48 -15.75
C TRP A 14 -10.51 4.47 -15.87
N CYS A 15 -10.48 5.33 -16.90
CA CYS A 15 -11.59 6.24 -17.18
C CYS A 15 -12.89 5.47 -17.43
N ALA A 16 -12.85 4.47 -18.32
CA ALA A 16 -14.02 3.67 -18.66
C ALA A 16 -14.57 2.88 -17.44
N ALA A 17 -13.68 2.35 -16.60
CA ALA A 17 -14.05 1.64 -15.39
C ALA A 17 -14.70 2.55 -14.34
N CYS A 18 -14.18 3.77 -14.15
CA CYS A 18 -14.78 4.75 -13.24
C CYS A 18 -16.14 5.25 -13.75
N GLN A 19 -16.25 5.51 -15.05
CA GLN A 19 -17.50 5.96 -15.68
C GLN A 19 -18.60 4.90 -15.52
N LYS A 20 -18.27 3.61 -15.66
CA LYS A 20 -19.22 2.51 -15.40
C LYS A 20 -19.74 2.50 -13.97
N GLU A 21 -18.91 2.87 -13.00
CA GLU A 21 -19.30 2.97 -11.59
C GLU A 21 -19.93 4.34 -11.25
N GLY A 22 -20.26 5.17 -12.25
CA GLY A 22 -20.99 6.44 -12.07
C GLY A 22 -20.12 7.63 -11.69
N VAL A 23 -18.81 7.55 -11.91
CA VAL A 23 -17.85 8.63 -11.64
C VAL A 23 -17.24 9.09 -12.97
N ASP A 24 -17.71 10.23 -13.48
CA ASP A 24 -17.21 10.83 -14.71
C ASP A 24 -15.85 11.48 -14.49
N VAL A 25 -14.85 11.09 -15.27
CA VAL A 25 -13.44 11.44 -15.08
C VAL A 25 -12.71 11.54 -16.41
N ALA A 26 -11.79 12.49 -16.51
CA ALA A 26 -10.79 12.52 -17.58
C ALA A 26 -9.40 12.14 -17.05
N TRP A 27 -8.59 11.49 -17.88
CA TRP A 27 -7.18 11.28 -17.55
C TRP A 27 -6.41 12.59 -17.75
N ARG A 28 -5.69 13.02 -16.71
CA ARG A 28 -4.79 14.18 -16.75
C ARG A 28 -3.35 13.68 -16.80
N ASP A 29 -2.70 13.92 -17.94
CA ASP A 29 -1.25 13.75 -18.06
C ASP A 29 -0.57 15.01 -17.49
N ALA A 30 -0.11 14.93 -16.24
CA ALA A 30 0.56 16.04 -15.57
C ALA A 30 2.03 16.13 -16.03
N SER A 31 2.25 16.49 -17.30
CA SER A 31 3.56 16.47 -17.96
C SER A 31 4.67 17.21 -17.19
N ASN A 32 4.30 18.24 -16.42
CA ASN A 32 5.24 19.05 -15.64
C ASN A 32 5.79 18.31 -14.42
N SER A 33 5.06 17.36 -13.83
CA SER A 33 5.51 16.62 -12.64
C SER A 33 6.40 15.42 -12.98
N LYS A 34 6.48 15.03 -14.27
CA LYS A 34 7.18 13.80 -14.73
C LYS A 34 6.67 12.52 -14.05
N GLN A 35 5.50 12.55 -13.40
CA GLN A 35 4.93 11.41 -12.71
C GLN A 35 4.17 10.53 -13.68
N ILE A 36 4.92 9.66 -14.37
CA ILE A 36 4.36 8.73 -15.34
C ILE A 36 3.76 7.53 -14.59
N TYR A 37 2.53 7.16 -14.95
CA TYR A 37 1.90 5.93 -14.51
C TYR A 37 2.27 4.78 -15.45
N SER A 38 2.45 3.58 -14.89
CA SER A 38 2.61 2.36 -15.66
C SER A 38 1.86 1.23 -14.96
N PRO A 39 1.06 0.43 -15.69
CA PRO A 39 0.38 -0.74 -15.16
C PRO A 39 1.32 -1.66 -14.38
N ASN A 40 0.89 -2.11 -13.21
CA ASN A 40 1.73 -2.88 -12.30
C ASN A 40 0.89 -3.82 -11.42
N TYR A 41 1.24 -5.11 -11.45
CA TYR A 41 0.62 -6.16 -10.64
C TYR A 41 1.05 -6.11 -9.16
N ASN A 42 2.09 -5.36 -8.81
CA ASN A 42 2.76 -5.40 -7.51
C ASN A 42 3.32 -4.03 -7.08
N LEU A 43 2.50 -2.99 -7.19
CA LEU A 43 2.85 -1.58 -6.96
C LEU A 43 3.13 -1.30 -5.48
N THR A 44 4.30 -0.68 -5.20
CA THR A 44 4.76 -0.34 -3.85
C THR A 44 4.65 1.15 -3.54
N PRO A 45 4.76 1.54 -2.25
CA PRO A 45 5.06 2.92 -1.89
C PRO A 45 6.22 3.49 -2.71
N THR A 46 6.17 4.79 -2.98
CA THR A 46 7.06 5.60 -3.85
C THR A 46 6.92 5.39 -5.36
N MET A 47 6.05 4.48 -5.80
CA MET A 47 5.62 4.39 -7.20
C MET A 47 4.42 5.30 -7.47
N ASN A 48 4.16 5.61 -8.74
CA ASN A 48 3.00 6.40 -9.14
C ASN A 48 1.79 5.50 -9.39
N SER A 49 0.64 5.85 -8.84
CA SER A 49 -0.64 5.18 -9.07
C SER A 49 -1.71 6.20 -9.51
N PRO A 50 -2.78 5.76 -10.18
CA PRO A 50 -3.85 6.65 -10.61
C PRO A 50 -4.72 7.05 -9.42
N VAL A 51 -4.95 8.36 -9.25
CA VAL A 51 -5.85 8.87 -8.22
C VAL A 51 -6.87 9.86 -8.82
N ILE A 52 -8.13 9.75 -8.40
CA ILE A 52 -9.17 10.73 -8.74
C ILE A 52 -9.07 11.91 -7.77
N VAL A 53 -9.15 13.12 -8.32
CA VAL A 53 -9.17 14.38 -7.56
C VAL A 53 -10.22 15.33 -8.12
N ASN A 54 -10.65 16.27 -7.28
CA ASN A 54 -11.54 17.35 -7.68
C ASN A 54 -10.85 18.27 -8.70
N GLY A 55 -11.48 18.48 -9.86
CA GLY A 55 -10.95 19.25 -10.96
C GLY A 55 -10.81 20.74 -10.65
N ALA A 56 -11.76 21.35 -9.94
CA ALA A 56 -11.67 22.74 -9.54
C ALA A 56 -10.49 22.98 -8.58
N LEU A 57 -10.19 21.99 -7.73
CA LEU A 57 -9.02 22.03 -6.87
C LEU A 57 -7.72 21.97 -7.69
N ILE A 58 -7.63 21.10 -8.70
CA ILE A 58 -6.49 21.08 -9.63
C ILE A 58 -6.32 22.42 -10.35
N GLN A 59 -7.40 22.99 -10.90
CA GLN A 59 -7.38 24.30 -11.55
C GLN A 59 -6.91 25.43 -10.62
N SER A 60 -7.15 25.31 -9.32
CA SER A 60 -6.65 26.31 -8.35
C SER A 60 -5.16 26.17 -8.02
N MET A 61 -4.55 25.04 -8.35
CA MET A 61 -3.15 24.72 -8.07
C MET A 61 -2.25 24.75 -9.31
N THR A 62 -2.82 24.87 -10.51
CA THR A 62 -2.10 24.87 -11.78
C THR A 62 -2.64 25.96 -12.71
N ASP A 63 -1.87 26.33 -13.73
CA ASP A 63 -2.34 27.27 -14.77
C ASP A 63 -3.24 26.60 -15.83
N GLU A 64 -3.60 25.33 -15.63
CA GLU A 64 -4.38 24.55 -16.59
C GLU A 64 -5.87 24.88 -16.51
N LYS A 65 -6.51 25.07 -17.67
CA LYS A 65 -7.97 25.16 -17.75
C LYS A 65 -8.55 23.76 -17.61
N GLN A 66 -9.29 23.54 -16.54
CA GLN A 66 -9.94 22.27 -16.27
C GLN A 66 -11.35 22.24 -16.87
N PHE A 67 -11.71 21.11 -17.49
CA PHE A 67 -12.98 20.94 -18.20
C PHE A 67 -13.92 19.89 -17.57
N MET A 68 -13.48 19.19 -16.53
CA MET A 68 -14.24 18.11 -15.86
C MET A 68 -14.23 18.26 -14.34
N ASP A 69 -15.34 17.88 -13.71
CA ASP A 69 -15.51 17.91 -12.25
C ASP A 69 -14.47 17.08 -11.51
N TYR A 70 -14.05 15.96 -12.12
CA TYR A 70 -13.01 15.07 -11.59
C TYR A 70 -12.00 14.70 -12.67
N VAL A 71 -10.74 14.51 -12.26
CA VAL A 71 -9.68 13.95 -13.11
C VAL A 71 -8.94 12.83 -12.41
N ILE A 72 -8.49 11.86 -13.20
CA ILE A 72 -7.49 10.89 -12.77
C ILE A 72 -6.11 11.45 -13.06
N GLN A 73 -5.27 11.53 -12.03
CA GLN A 73 -3.89 11.99 -12.12
C GLN A 73 -2.97 10.93 -11.50
N PRO A 74 -1.84 10.60 -12.13
CA PRO A 74 -0.80 9.82 -11.48
C PRO A 74 -0.17 10.59 -10.31
N MET A 75 -0.09 9.96 -9.14
CA MET A 75 0.57 10.54 -7.97
C MET A 75 1.45 9.51 -7.27
N MET A 76 2.52 9.98 -6.62
CA MET A 76 3.45 9.13 -5.87
C MET A 76 2.79 8.64 -4.58
N TRP A 77 2.79 7.34 -4.37
CA TRP A 77 2.30 6.74 -3.12
C TRP A 77 3.31 6.87 -1.98
N ASN A 78 3.41 8.04 -1.37
CA ASN A 78 4.07 8.30 -0.09
C ASN A 78 3.97 9.81 0.17
N LEU A 79 2.96 10.29 0.91
CA LEU A 79 2.69 11.73 1.02
C LEU A 79 3.92 12.48 1.52
N VAL A 80 4.42 13.43 0.73
CA VAL A 80 5.52 14.30 1.11
C VAL A 80 4.97 15.39 2.03
N PRO A 81 5.48 15.54 3.26
CA PRO A 81 5.03 16.60 4.14
C PRO A 81 5.31 17.96 3.53
N HIS A 82 4.33 18.87 3.51
CA HIS A 82 4.46 20.21 2.91
C HIS A 82 5.61 21.05 3.51
N PHE A 83 6.03 20.77 4.75
CA PHE A 83 7.12 21.44 5.44
C PHE A 83 8.49 20.80 5.20
N TYR A 84 8.56 19.70 4.45
CA TYR A 84 9.82 19.02 4.15
C TYR A 84 10.67 19.89 3.21
N LYS A 85 11.97 20.02 3.52
CA LYS A 85 12.93 20.88 2.80
C LYS A 85 14.08 20.12 2.13
N GLY A 86 14.01 18.78 2.05
CA GLY A 86 15.06 18.00 1.41
C GLY A 86 14.94 17.99 -0.10
N SER A 87 15.98 17.52 -0.80
CA SER A 87 16.05 17.53 -2.26
C SER A 87 15.34 16.36 -2.94
N THR A 88 14.96 15.31 -2.20
CA THR A 88 14.30 14.13 -2.80
C THR A 88 12.98 13.82 -2.09
N PRO A 89 11.89 13.55 -2.83
CA PRO A 89 10.58 13.32 -2.23
C PRO A 89 10.49 11.98 -1.49
N LYS A 90 11.43 11.05 -1.70
CA LYS A 90 11.38 9.68 -1.15
C LYS A 90 12.04 9.54 0.24
N ASN A 91 12.91 10.47 0.62
CA ASN A 91 13.77 10.35 1.81
C ASN A 91 13.44 11.37 2.90
N HIS A 92 12.15 11.60 3.17
CA HIS A 92 11.72 12.52 4.23
C HIS A 92 11.65 11.89 5.64
N GLY A 93 11.95 10.59 5.79
CA GLY A 93 12.08 9.94 7.10
C GLY A 93 10.76 9.62 7.84
N TYR A 94 9.61 10.00 7.28
CA TYR A 94 8.29 9.72 7.86
C TYR A 94 7.64 8.53 7.14
N LYS A 95 6.78 7.78 7.84
CA LYS A 95 5.94 6.73 7.26
C LYS A 95 4.60 7.32 6.86
N THR A 96 4.46 7.72 5.60
CA THR A 96 3.30 8.49 5.11
C THR A 96 2.55 7.80 3.97
N ASN A 97 2.85 6.52 3.72
CA ASN A 97 2.09 5.69 2.78
C ASN A 97 0.64 5.43 3.28
N ASN A 98 0.40 5.47 4.59
CA ASN A 98 -0.95 5.41 5.17
C ASN A 98 -1.17 6.50 6.23
N ALA A 99 -2.42 6.94 6.38
CA ALA A 99 -2.88 7.80 7.46
C ALA A 99 -4.05 7.13 8.22
N ARG A 100 -4.07 7.28 9.55
CA ARG A 100 -5.09 6.69 10.43
C ARG A 100 -6.22 7.69 10.64
N VAL A 101 -7.45 7.33 10.28
CA VAL A 101 -8.62 8.23 10.39
C VAL A 101 -8.83 8.79 11.80
N GLU A 102 -8.47 8.02 12.83
CA GLU A 102 -8.67 8.37 14.24
C GLU A 102 -7.80 9.56 14.68
N SER A 103 -6.65 9.77 14.04
CA SER A 103 -5.68 10.82 14.40
C SER A 103 -5.42 11.82 13.28
N ILE A 104 -6.16 11.72 12.17
CA ILE A 104 -5.84 12.46 10.94
C ILE A 104 -6.05 13.97 11.08
N LEU A 105 -7.03 14.38 11.89
CA LEU A 105 -7.35 15.78 12.15
C LEU A 105 -6.43 16.42 13.21
N GLU A 106 -5.71 15.61 13.99
CA GLU A 106 -4.80 16.08 15.04
C GLU A 106 -3.39 16.28 14.53
N LYS A 107 -2.95 15.45 13.56
CA LYS A 107 -1.59 15.48 13.04
C LYS A 107 -1.39 16.63 12.05
N PRO A 108 -0.48 17.59 12.30
CA PRO A 108 -0.28 18.77 11.43
C PRO A 108 -0.06 18.45 9.95
N MET A 109 0.64 17.35 9.67
CA MET A 109 0.92 16.88 8.32
C MET A 109 -0.35 16.56 7.51
N PHE A 110 -1.38 15.99 8.15
CA PHE A 110 -2.60 15.55 7.48
C PHE A 110 -3.77 16.52 7.70
N SER A 111 -3.86 17.15 8.88
CA SER A 111 -4.96 18.04 9.22
C SER A 111 -5.00 19.28 8.35
N GLN A 112 -3.84 19.83 7.96
CA GLN A 112 -3.78 20.94 7.01
C GLN A 112 -4.23 20.52 5.61
N VAL A 113 -3.84 19.33 5.17
CA VAL A 113 -4.24 18.78 3.87
C VAL A 113 -5.75 18.55 3.82
N MET A 114 -6.33 18.00 4.91
CA MET A 114 -7.77 17.85 5.08
C MET A 114 -8.51 19.19 5.01
N LYS A 115 -8.04 20.21 5.71
CA LYS A 115 -8.65 21.55 5.73
C LYS A 115 -8.63 22.24 4.37
N LYS A 116 -7.63 21.96 3.53
CA LYS A 116 -7.54 22.47 2.16
C LYS A 116 -8.43 21.71 1.16
N GLY A 117 -9.18 20.70 1.61
CA GLY A 117 -10.01 19.87 0.73
C GLY A 117 -9.19 18.96 -0.19
N GLN A 118 -7.90 18.76 0.07
CA GLN A 118 -6.99 17.93 -0.74
C GLN A 118 -7.21 16.43 -0.49
N ARG A 119 -8.45 15.98 -0.75
CA ARG A 119 -8.92 14.61 -0.64
C ARG A 119 -8.90 13.97 -2.03
N CYS A 120 -8.46 12.73 -2.12
CA CYS A 120 -8.40 11.98 -3.37
C CYS A 120 -9.01 10.59 -3.22
N VAL A 121 -9.29 9.94 -4.34
CA VAL A 121 -9.65 8.52 -4.41
C VAL A 121 -8.55 7.77 -5.12
N VAL A 122 -7.90 6.84 -4.42
CA VAL A 122 -6.83 6.01 -4.97
C VAL A 122 -7.45 4.82 -5.67
N LEU A 123 -7.10 4.64 -6.95
CA LEU A 123 -7.61 3.56 -7.79
C LEU A 123 -6.66 2.36 -7.78
N CYS A 124 -7.22 1.17 -7.61
CA CYS A 124 -6.49 -0.08 -7.75
C CYS A 124 -7.44 -1.22 -8.15
N ASP A 125 -6.89 -2.30 -8.67
CA ASP A 125 -7.63 -3.55 -8.89
C ASP A 125 -7.98 -4.19 -7.55
N GLY A 126 -7.07 -4.02 -6.59
CA GLY A 126 -7.13 -4.49 -5.23
C GLY A 126 -5.81 -4.25 -4.51
N PHE A 127 -5.75 -4.63 -3.24
CA PHE A 127 -4.56 -4.56 -2.42
C PHE A 127 -4.15 -5.92 -1.89
N TYR A 128 -2.87 -6.05 -1.53
CA TYR A 128 -2.38 -7.23 -0.84
C TYR A 128 -2.25 -6.98 0.66
N GLU A 129 -2.52 -8.02 1.44
CA GLU A 129 -2.25 -8.02 2.87
C GLU A 129 -1.77 -9.40 3.32
N TRP A 130 -0.92 -9.44 4.34
CA TRP A 130 -0.29 -10.66 4.82
C TRP A 130 -0.87 -11.08 6.16
N GLN A 131 -1.56 -12.22 6.17
CA GLN A 131 -1.94 -12.86 7.42
C GLN A 131 -0.69 -13.35 8.13
N THR A 132 -0.48 -12.92 9.38
CA THR A 132 0.62 -13.40 10.21
C THR A 132 0.11 -14.42 11.22
N LYS A 133 0.56 -15.68 11.10
CA LYS A 133 0.22 -16.76 12.04
C LYS A 133 1.48 -17.55 12.37
N ASN A 134 1.80 -17.65 13.66
CA ASN A 134 2.97 -18.37 14.17
C ASN A 134 4.28 -17.94 13.47
N GLY A 135 4.47 -16.64 13.25
CA GLY A 135 5.63 -16.09 12.55
C GLY A 135 5.62 -16.23 11.01
N ASN A 136 4.71 -17.04 10.45
CA ASN A 136 4.57 -17.20 9.01
C ASN A 136 3.63 -16.14 8.43
N LYS A 137 3.98 -15.63 7.24
CA LYS A 137 3.19 -14.64 6.51
C LYS A 137 2.59 -15.27 5.25
N THR A 138 1.27 -15.29 5.16
CA THR A 138 0.53 -15.76 3.98
C THR A 138 -0.10 -14.56 3.27
N PRO A 139 0.25 -14.29 1.99
CA PRO A 139 -0.33 -13.19 1.25
C PRO A 139 -1.74 -13.52 0.74
N TYR A 140 -2.61 -12.53 0.81
CA TYR A 140 -3.93 -12.52 0.21
C TYR A 140 -4.05 -11.32 -0.72
N PHE A 141 -4.83 -11.46 -1.78
CA PHE A 141 -5.28 -10.34 -2.61
C PHE A 141 -6.74 -10.04 -2.28
N ILE A 142 -7.05 -8.76 -2.06
CA ILE A 142 -8.33 -8.25 -1.57
C ILE A 142 -8.85 -7.19 -2.54
N TYR A 143 -10.10 -7.31 -2.96
CA TYR A 143 -10.68 -6.53 -4.06
C TYR A 143 -12.19 -6.35 -3.90
N SER A 144 -12.76 -5.41 -4.66
CA SER A 144 -14.22 -5.20 -4.73
C SER A 144 -14.93 -6.44 -5.30
N PRO A 145 -16.16 -6.78 -4.86
CA PRO A 145 -16.98 -7.78 -5.53
C PRO A 145 -17.11 -7.47 -7.02
N GLN A 146 -16.83 -8.46 -7.86
CA GLN A 146 -16.84 -8.33 -9.31
C GLN A 146 -18.15 -8.85 -9.92
N PRO A 147 -18.52 -8.41 -11.13
CA PRO A 147 -19.49 -9.11 -11.96
C PRO A 147 -19.12 -10.60 -12.12
N GLU A 148 -20.13 -11.46 -12.32
CA GLU A 148 -19.95 -12.92 -12.31
C GLU A 148 -18.90 -13.44 -13.31
N ASN A 149 -18.81 -12.80 -14.48
CA ASN A 149 -17.88 -13.16 -15.55
C ASN A 149 -16.48 -12.53 -15.43
N VAL A 150 -16.27 -11.64 -14.44
CA VAL A 150 -15.02 -10.88 -14.30
C VAL A 150 -14.15 -11.48 -13.21
N LYS A 151 -12.95 -11.92 -13.59
CA LYS A 151 -11.92 -12.46 -12.68
C LYS A 151 -10.79 -11.45 -12.55
N VAL A 152 -10.53 -10.96 -11.34
CA VAL A 152 -9.48 -9.93 -11.11
C VAL A 152 -8.06 -10.38 -11.48
N TRP A 153 -7.82 -11.68 -11.60
CA TRP A 153 -6.51 -12.26 -11.95
C TRP A 153 -6.37 -12.66 -13.43
N ASP A 154 -7.41 -12.45 -14.23
CA ASP A 154 -7.45 -12.89 -15.62
C ASP A 154 -8.03 -11.79 -16.52
N HIS A 155 -7.15 -11.01 -17.13
CA HIS A 155 -7.53 -9.91 -18.01
C HIS A 155 -8.32 -10.38 -19.23
N THR A 156 -8.23 -11.67 -19.63
CA THR A 156 -9.02 -12.20 -20.74
C THR A 156 -10.51 -12.33 -20.39
N SER A 157 -10.83 -12.33 -19.09
CA SER A 157 -12.21 -12.28 -18.61
C SER A 157 -12.80 -10.86 -18.64
N TRP A 158 -11.95 -9.85 -18.85
CA TRP A 158 -12.38 -8.47 -18.95
C TRP A 158 -12.72 -8.27 -20.41
N GLY A 159 -14.02 -8.24 -20.71
CA GLY A 159 -14.45 -7.98 -22.07
C GLY A 159 -13.83 -6.66 -22.52
N LEU A 160 -12.81 -6.73 -23.38
CA LEU A 160 -12.70 -5.77 -24.47
C LEU A 160 -14.01 -5.98 -25.18
N ALA A 161 -14.95 -5.07 -24.99
CA ALA A 161 -16.21 -5.24 -25.66
C ALA A 161 -15.87 -5.29 -27.14
N GLU A 162 -16.05 -6.48 -27.73
CA GLU A 162 -15.89 -6.68 -29.15
C GLU A 162 -16.63 -5.52 -29.80
N ASP A 163 -15.92 -4.77 -30.63
CA ASP A 163 -16.46 -3.65 -31.38
C ASP A 163 -17.52 -4.19 -32.34
N HIS A 164 -18.69 -4.51 -31.78
CA HIS A 164 -19.88 -4.91 -32.48
C HIS A 164 -20.69 -3.67 -32.89
N SER A 165 -20.26 -2.47 -32.50
CA SER A 165 -20.72 -1.24 -33.12
C SER A 165 -20.12 -1.16 -34.51
N THR A 166 -20.90 -1.57 -35.51
CA THR A 166 -20.65 -1.23 -36.91
C THR A 166 -20.72 0.28 -37.21
N GLU A 167 -20.97 1.11 -36.19
CA GLU A 167 -21.06 2.56 -36.27
C GLU A 167 -19.76 3.22 -35.79
N PRO A 168 -19.07 3.98 -36.67
CA PRO A 168 -17.89 4.74 -36.29
C PRO A 168 -18.20 5.70 -35.13
N GLY A 169 -17.54 5.50 -33.98
CA GLY A 169 -17.58 6.42 -32.84
C GLY A 169 -18.40 5.96 -31.63
N VAL A 170 -19.09 4.81 -31.68
CA VAL A 170 -19.75 4.24 -30.50
C VAL A 170 -18.72 3.47 -29.68
N LYS A 171 -18.28 4.04 -28.54
CA LYS A 171 -17.44 3.28 -27.58
C LYS A 171 -18.31 2.22 -26.92
N THR A 172 -17.90 0.98 -27.03
CA THR A 172 -18.55 -0.11 -26.31
C THR A 172 -18.41 0.07 -24.80
N PRO A 173 -19.44 -0.25 -24.00
CA PRO A 173 -19.41 -0.03 -22.56
C PRO A 173 -18.35 -0.93 -21.90
N TRP A 174 -17.69 -0.42 -20.85
CA TRP A 174 -16.71 -1.19 -20.08
C TRP A 174 -17.32 -2.47 -19.52
N GLN A 175 -16.67 -3.62 -19.73
CA GLN A 175 -17.10 -4.92 -19.20
C GLN A 175 -16.06 -5.60 -18.31
N GLY A 176 -14.96 -4.91 -18.02
CA GLY A 176 -13.88 -5.44 -17.21
C GLY A 176 -14.06 -5.27 -15.70
N LEU A 177 -12.91 -5.23 -15.04
CA LEU A 177 -12.73 -5.01 -13.61
C LEU A 177 -13.57 -3.84 -13.07
N ARG A 178 -14.31 -4.09 -11.99
CA ARG A 178 -14.78 -3.04 -11.08
C ARG A 178 -13.61 -2.57 -10.21
N PRO A 179 -13.21 -1.29 -10.27
CA PRO A 179 -12.14 -0.75 -9.45
C PRO A 179 -12.41 -0.90 -7.94
N LEU A 180 -11.33 -1.05 -7.17
CA LEU A 180 -11.34 -0.75 -5.75
C LEU A 180 -10.93 0.71 -5.55
N MET A 181 -11.83 1.49 -4.96
CA MET A 181 -11.67 2.92 -4.72
C MET A 181 -11.39 3.17 -3.24
N LEU A 182 -10.20 3.71 -2.93
CA LEU A 182 -9.75 3.93 -1.56
C LEU A 182 -9.70 5.43 -1.24
N ALA A 183 -10.22 5.85 -0.08
CA ALA A 183 -10.08 7.22 0.36
C ALA A 183 -8.61 7.55 0.66
N GLY A 184 -8.13 8.68 0.15
CA GLY A 184 -6.79 9.18 0.39
C GLY A 184 -6.75 10.70 0.58
N LEU A 185 -5.57 11.19 0.98
CA LEU A 185 -5.22 12.61 0.92
C LEU A 185 -4.04 12.79 0.00
N PHE A 186 -3.97 13.93 -0.67
CA PHE A 186 -2.88 14.25 -1.56
C PHE A 186 -2.28 15.62 -1.25
N SER A 187 -1.07 15.88 -1.71
CA SER A 187 -0.48 17.22 -1.72
C SER A 187 0.49 17.37 -2.88
N CYS A 188 0.58 18.59 -3.39
CA CYS A 188 1.69 19.03 -4.22
C CYS A 188 2.81 19.56 -3.32
N TRP A 189 4.04 19.06 -3.52
CA TRP A 189 5.26 19.52 -2.88
C TRP A 189 6.26 19.96 -3.95
N HIS A 190 7.04 21.00 -3.66
CA HIS A 190 8.06 21.51 -4.57
C HIS A 190 9.45 21.29 -3.96
N SER A 191 10.37 20.74 -4.75
CA SER A 191 11.77 20.63 -4.35
C SER A 191 12.44 22.02 -4.32
N PRO A 192 13.58 22.17 -3.62
CA PRO A 192 14.40 23.38 -3.70
C PRO A 192 14.80 23.77 -5.13
N GLU A 193 14.89 22.79 -6.02
CA GLU A 193 15.21 22.94 -7.44
C GLU A 193 13.98 23.23 -8.33
N GLY A 194 12.79 23.32 -7.72
CA GLY A 194 11.53 23.64 -8.41
C GLY A 194 10.82 22.43 -9.02
N GLU A 195 11.23 21.19 -8.72
CA GLU A 195 10.52 20.00 -9.17
C GLU A 195 9.18 19.86 -8.43
N GLU A 196 8.09 19.71 -9.20
CA GLU A 196 6.75 19.50 -8.66
C GLU A 196 6.48 18.00 -8.43
N VAL A 197 6.05 17.65 -7.22
CA VAL A 197 5.71 16.26 -6.84
C VAL A 197 4.34 16.21 -6.19
N TRP A 198 3.41 15.57 -6.87
CA TRP A 198 2.11 15.19 -6.34
C TRP A 198 2.21 13.86 -5.64
N SER A 199 1.83 13.81 -4.37
CA SER A 199 1.95 12.61 -3.57
C SER A 199 0.71 12.38 -2.74
N TYR A 200 0.45 11.14 -2.38
CA TYR A 200 -0.74 10.78 -1.62
C TYR A 200 -0.47 9.77 -0.51
N THR A 201 -1.44 9.68 0.41
CA THR A 201 -1.53 8.69 1.48
C THR A 201 -2.88 7.99 1.45
N VAL A 202 -2.92 6.68 1.74
CA VAL A 202 -4.18 5.93 1.84
C VAL A 202 -4.72 6.01 3.26
N LEU A 203 -6.00 6.32 3.42
CA LEU A 203 -6.65 6.31 4.72
C LEU A 203 -6.90 4.89 5.19
N THR A 204 -6.69 4.67 6.48
CA THR A 204 -6.91 3.38 7.13
C THR A 204 -7.75 3.57 8.36
N THR A 205 -8.57 2.57 8.66
CA THR A 205 -9.40 2.47 9.87
C THR A 205 -9.17 1.11 10.54
N GLU A 206 -9.72 0.91 11.74
CA GLU A 206 -9.72 -0.39 12.40
C GLU A 206 -10.46 -1.42 11.55
N ALA A 207 -9.96 -2.65 11.54
CA ALA A 207 -10.65 -3.72 10.83
C ALA A 207 -11.91 -4.13 11.62
N GLY A 208 -13.07 -4.07 10.97
CA GLY A 208 -14.27 -4.73 11.48
C GLY A 208 -14.11 -6.25 11.59
N LYS A 209 -15.14 -6.91 12.14
CA LYS A 209 -15.12 -8.36 12.43
C LYS A 209 -14.79 -9.21 11.19
N SER A 210 -15.20 -8.76 10.01
CA SER A 210 -15.02 -9.47 8.73
C SER A 210 -13.57 -9.57 8.26
N PHE A 211 -12.69 -8.66 8.70
CA PHE A 211 -11.29 -8.60 8.22
C PHE A 211 -10.23 -8.67 9.33
N ASN A 212 -10.63 -8.61 10.60
CA ASN A 212 -9.68 -8.65 11.71
C ASN A 212 -8.85 -9.95 11.78
N TRP A 213 -9.37 -11.06 11.22
CA TRP A 213 -8.63 -12.33 11.08
C TRP A 213 -7.41 -12.25 10.15
N LEU A 214 -7.40 -11.28 9.24
CA LEU A 214 -6.34 -11.03 8.27
C LEU A 214 -5.36 -9.97 8.78
N HIS A 215 -5.88 -8.81 9.21
CA HIS A 215 -5.09 -7.71 9.74
C HIS A 215 -5.97 -6.77 10.59
N HIS A 216 -5.42 -6.15 11.63
CA HIS A 216 -6.13 -5.23 12.55
C HIS A 216 -6.52 -3.86 11.92
N ARG A 217 -6.22 -3.65 10.64
CA ARG A 217 -6.46 -2.40 9.90
C ARG A 217 -6.82 -2.72 8.47
N VAL A 218 -7.74 -1.95 7.91
CA VAL A 218 -8.14 -1.98 6.51
C VAL A 218 -8.08 -0.57 5.92
N PRO A 219 -7.92 -0.42 4.60
CA PRO A 219 -8.12 0.88 3.97
C PRO A 219 -9.59 1.31 4.08
N VAL A 220 -9.83 2.62 4.05
CA VAL A 220 -11.19 3.17 3.92
C VAL A 220 -11.60 3.03 2.46
N VAL A 221 -12.62 2.22 2.20
CA VAL A 221 -13.14 1.94 0.85
C VAL A 221 -14.35 2.84 0.57
N LEU A 222 -14.41 3.39 -0.62
CA LEU A 222 -15.55 4.16 -1.13
C LEU A 222 -16.36 3.23 -2.06
N PRO A 223 -17.47 2.63 -1.60
CA PRO A 223 -18.12 1.53 -2.31
C PRO A 223 -18.89 1.94 -3.57
N ASP A 224 -19.21 3.22 -3.75
CA ASP A 224 -20.10 3.72 -4.78
C ASP A 224 -19.81 5.18 -5.18
N SER A 225 -20.46 5.66 -6.25
CA SER A 225 -20.26 7.03 -6.72
C SER A 225 -20.68 8.10 -5.71
N ASP A 226 -21.65 7.84 -4.84
CA ASP A 226 -22.14 8.83 -3.87
C ASP A 226 -21.11 9.05 -2.75
N SER A 227 -20.52 7.97 -2.24
CA SER A 227 -19.41 8.03 -1.28
C SER A 227 -18.16 8.66 -1.90
N VAL A 228 -17.87 8.41 -3.18
CA VAL A 228 -16.80 9.10 -3.93
C VAL A 228 -17.05 10.60 -4.03
N LYS A 229 -18.24 11.01 -4.48
CA LYS A 229 -18.61 12.43 -4.62
C LYS A 229 -18.57 13.15 -3.28
N THR A 230 -19.15 12.54 -2.25
CA THR A 230 -19.10 13.03 -0.86
C THR A 230 -17.64 13.20 -0.40
N TRP A 231 -16.79 12.20 -0.65
CA TRP A 231 -15.38 12.30 -0.27
C TRP A 231 -14.65 13.39 -1.04
N LEU A 232 -14.94 13.62 -2.32
CA LEU A 232 -14.24 14.60 -3.15
C LEU A 232 -14.80 16.02 -3.09
N ASP A 233 -15.93 16.25 -2.39
CA ASP A 233 -16.57 17.57 -2.30
C ASP A 233 -15.90 18.46 -1.23
N PRO A 234 -15.10 19.47 -1.62
CA PRO A 234 -14.36 20.30 -0.66
C PRO A 234 -15.27 21.15 0.24
N SER A 235 -16.55 21.30 -0.09
CA SER A 235 -17.52 22.02 0.75
C SER A 235 -17.92 21.25 2.01
N ILE A 236 -17.74 19.92 2.00
CA ILE A 236 -18.04 19.05 3.14
C ILE A 236 -16.90 19.14 4.16
N GLU A 237 -17.27 19.49 5.38
CA GLU A 237 -16.34 19.63 6.52
C GLU A 237 -15.59 18.31 6.77
N PRO A 238 -14.28 18.35 7.07
CA PRO A 238 -13.43 17.17 7.22
C PRO A 238 -13.94 16.08 8.17
N ALA A 239 -14.44 16.41 9.36
CA ALA A 239 -14.95 15.42 10.31
C ALA A 239 -16.25 14.77 9.82
N ILE A 240 -17.13 15.54 9.19
CA ILE A 240 -18.35 15.02 8.55
C ILE A 240 -17.98 14.08 7.40
N ALA A 241 -17.06 14.48 6.51
CA ALA A 241 -16.62 13.66 5.38
C ALA A 241 -16.09 12.30 5.86
N LEU A 242 -15.24 12.28 6.90
CA LEU A 242 -14.72 11.04 7.50
C LEU A 242 -15.84 10.14 8.03
N LYS A 243 -16.82 10.72 8.75
CA LYS A 243 -17.94 9.98 9.31
C LYS A 243 -18.81 9.33 8.22
N LEU A 244 -18.99 10.02 7.09
CA LEU A 244 -19.82 9.53 5.99
C LEU A 244 -19.17 8.38 5.20
N VAL A 245 -17.84 8.32 5.15
CA VAL A 245 -17.12 7.32 4.33
C VAL A 245 -16.52 6.16 5.12
N CYS A 246 -16.42 6.27 6.46
CA CYS A 246 -15.89 5.21 7.30
C CYS A 246 -16.98 4.16 7.61
N SER A 247 -17.06 3.13 6.76
CA SER A 247 -17.92 1.96 6.97
C SER A 247 -17.16 0.65 6.76
N ASP A 248 -17.67 -0.45 7.31
CA ASP A 248 -17.12 -1.79 7.07
C ASP A 248 -17.27 -2.16 5.58
N PRO A 249 -16.16 -2.39 4.85
CA PRO A 249 -16.23 -2.57 3.41
C PRO A 249 -16.65 -4.01 3.06
N VAL A 250 -17.50 -4.14 2.03
CA VAL A 250 -17.79 -5.44 1.42
C VAL A 250 -16.70 -5.76 0.41
N LEU A 251 -15.81 -6.68 0.75
CA LEU A 251 -14.67 -7.06 -0.07
C LEU A 251 -14.64 -8.57 -0.30
N LYS A 252 -14.03 -9.00 -1.40
CA LYS A 252 -13.69 -10.39 -1.70
C LYS A 252 -12.17 -10.57 -1.57
N TRP A 253 -11.74 -11.80 -1.36
CA TRP A 253 -10.32 -12.13 -1.25
C TRP A 253 -10.03 -13.56 -1.69
N HIS A 254 -8.78 -13.82 -2.04
CA HIS A 254 -8.23 -15.17 -2.18
C HIS A 254 -6.75 -15.18 -1.80
N LYS A 255 -6.21 -16.36 -1.46
CA LYS A 255 -4.78 -16.54 -1.24
C LYS A 255 -4.03 -16.38 -2.55
N VAL A 256 -2.84 -15.77 -2.50
CA VAL A 256 -1.94 -15.67 -3.65
C VAL A 256 -0.58 -16.30 -3.33
N SER A 257 0.25 -16.45 -4.35
CA SER A 257 1.60 -17.00 -4.20
C SER A 257 2.51 -16.05 -3.41
N SER A 258 3.51 -16.61 -2.72
CA SER A 258 4.60 -15.83 -2.10
C SER A 258 5.47 -15.07 -3.12
N LEU A 259 5.27 -15.29 -4.42
CA LEU A 259 5.86 -14.49 -5.51
C LEU A 259 5.69 -12.99 -5.27
N VAL A 260 4.53 -12.55 -4.76
CA VAL A 260 4.24 -11.14 -4.50
C VAL A 260 5.15 -10.52 -3.43
N ASN A 261 5.77 -11.33 -2.55
CA ASN A 261 6.61 -10.83 -1.45
C ASN A 261 7.77 -9.96 -1.96
N ASN A 262 8.39 -10.35 -3.08
CA ASN A 262 9.41 -9.56 -3.74
C ASN A 262 8.73 -8.54 -4.68
N SER A 263 8.83 -7.25 -4.33
CA SER A 263 8.20 -6.15 -5.08
C SER A 263 8.68 -6.03 -6.53
N ARG A 264 9.83 -6.61 -6.88
CA ARG A 264 10.32 -6.63 -8.26
C ARG A 264 9.51 -7.56 -9.16
N ASN A 265 8.74 -8.48 -8.59
CA ASN A 265 7.90 -9.40 -9.36
C ASN A 265 6.63 -8.67 -9.79
N ASN A 266 6.62 -8.23 -11.06
CA ASN A 266 5.49 -7.56 -11.70
C ASN A 266 4.89 -8.47 -12.77
N SER A 267 3.98 -9.37 -12.38
CA SER A 267 3.33 -10.29 -13.32
C SER A 267 1.95 -10.76 -12.84
N LYS A 268 1.13 -11.26 -13.78
CA LYS A 268 -0.22 -11.79 -13.49
C LYS A 268 -0.25 -12.90 -12.43
N GLN A 269 0.85 -13.64 -12.27
CA GLN A 269 0.98 -14.68 -11.25
C GLN A 269 0.95 -14.12 -9.81
N CYS A 270 1.20 -12.82 -9.61
CA CYS A 270 1.03 -12.18 -8.31
C CYS A 270 -0.45 -12.12 -7.89
N LEU A 271 -1.37 -12.03 -8.85
CA LEU A 271 -2.81 -11.97 -8.62
C LEU A 271 -3.49 -13.34 -8.64
N ALA A 272 -2.88 -14.34 -9.27
CA ALA A 272 -3.53 -15.64 -9.45
C ALA A 272 -3.86 -16.31 -8.10
N PRO A 273 -5.07 -16.87 -7.94
CA PRO A 273 -5.41 -17.70 -6.80
C PRO A 273 -4.39 -18.82 -6.62
N PHE A 274 -3.93 -18.99 -5.38
CA PHE A 274 -2.94 -19.99 -5.02
C PHE A 274 -3.54 -21.01 -4.06
N GLU A 275 -3.67 -22.24 -4.53
CA GLU A 275 -3.87 -23.40 -3.68
C GLU A 275 -2.53 -24.07 -3.43
N GLN A 276 -2.14 -24.14 -2.17
CA GLN A 276 -0.97 -24.92 -1.79
C GLN A 276 -1.29 -26.38 -2.11
N LYS A 277 -0.65 -26.95 -3.13
CA LYS A 277 -0.68 -28.41 -3.31
C LYS A 277 -0.19 -29.00 -2.00
N ASN A 278 -1.05 -29.72 -1.29
CA ASN A 278 -0.63 -30.57 -0.21
C ASN A 278 0.38 -31.54 -0.83
N SER A 279 1.66 -31.31 -0.58
CA SER A 279 2.65 -32.35 -0.78
C SER A 279 2.29 -33.43 0.24
N SER A 280 1.46 -34.38 -0.17
CA SER A 280 1.55 -35.73 0.38
C SER A 280 3.04 -36.06 0.36
N SER A 281 3.59 -36.30 1.55
CA SER A 281 4.97 -36.69 1.77
C SER A 281 5.35 -37.83 0.82
N GLY A 282 5.90 -37.48 -0.35
CA GLY A 282 6.65 -38.40 -1.18
C GLY A 282 7.99 -38.69 -0.50
N PRO A 283 8.57 -39.88 -0.70
CA PRO A 283 9.74 -40.30 0.03
C PRO A 283 10.88 -39.31 -0.21
N GLY A 284 11.49 -38.85 0.88
CA GLY A 284 12.48 -37.78 0.89
C GLY A 284 13.60 -38.00 -0.13
N ASN A 285 14.07 -36.89 -0.71
CA ASN A 285 15.16 -36.86 -1.67
C ASN A 285 16.40 -37.56 -1.09
N PRO A 286 16.92 -38.65 -1.70
CA PRO A 286 17.95 -39.52 -1.11
C PRO A 286 19.28 -38.78 -0.82
N ILE A 287 19.47 -37.62 -1.44
CA ILE A 287 20.64 -36.76 -1.26
C ILE A 287 20.71 -36.17 0.16
N MET A 288 19.58 -35.81 0.78
CA MET A 288 19.57 -35.31 2.17
C MET A 288 19.84 -36.42 3.19
N ALA A 289 19.42 -37.65 2.90
CA ALA A 289 19.67 -38.80 3.77
C ALA A 289 21.17 -39.19 3.82
N LEU A 290 21.90 -38.98 2.71
CA LEU A 290 23.35 -39.21 2.68
C LEU A 290 24.13 -38.17 3.51
N TRP A 291 23.68 -36.91 3.54
CA TRP A 291 24.36 -35.85 4.29
C TRP A 291 24.21 -36.05 5.82
N LEU A 292 23.02 -36.49 6.27
CA LEU A 292 22.77 -36.81 7.68
C LEU A 292 23.53 -38.05 8.17
N LYS A 293 23.72 -39.06 7.32
CA LYS A 293 24.52 -40.24 7.67
C LYS A 293 26.02 -39.95 7.79
N LYS A 294 26.53 -38.93 7.10
CA LYS A 294 27.95 -38.53 7.16
C LYS A 294 28.29 -37.72 8.41
N ALA A 295 27.31 -37.00 8.97
CA ALA A 295 27.47 -36.24 10.20
C ALA A 295 27.43 -37.12 11.47
N ALA A 296 26.71 -38.25 11.43
CA ALA A 296 26.57 -39.16 12.57
C ALA A 296 27.80 -40.06 12.80
N THR A 297 28.69 -40.23 11.81
CA THR A 297 29.86 -41.11 11.90
C THR A 297 31.12 -40.44 12.42
N THR A 298 31.11 -39.14 12.72
CA THR A 298 32.31 -38.41 13.19
C THR A 298 32.37 -38.19 14.70
N THR A 299 31.54 -38.88 15.50
CA THR A 299 31.55 -38.65 16.97
C THR A 299 31.30 -39.93 17.76
N SER A 300 32.23 -40.89 17.75
CA SER A 300 32.42 -41.86 18.84
C SER A 300 33.67 -42.73 18.67
N GLN A 301 34.76 -42.38 19.36
CA GLN A 301 35.88 -43.21 19.85
C GLN A 301 36.86 -42.22 20.50
N GLY A 302 37.23 -42.25 21.79
CA GLY A 302 36.89 -43.07 22.95
C GLY A 302 37.84 -42.65 24.10
N ASP A 303 37.32 -42.62 25.33
CA ASP A 303 37.92 -42.94 26.65
C ASP A 303 39.07 -42.06 27.24
N GLU A 304 38.90 -41.46 28.45
CA GLU A 304 39.07 -42.02 29.83
C GLU A 304 40.52 -42.49 30.10
N LEU A 305 41.29 -42.18 31.16
CA LEU A 305 41.24 -41.66 32.54
C LEU A 305 42.70 -41.13 32.84
N GLN A 306 43.09 -40.35 33.86
CA GLN A 306 43.05 -40.55 35.32
C GLN A 306 43.80 -39.35 35.99
N GLY A 307 43.53 -39.11 37.28
CA GLY A 307 43.73 -37.80 37.94
C GLY A 307 45.08 -37.45 38.56
N SER A 308 45.13 -36.25 39.16
CA SER A 308 45.97 -35.89 40.32
C SER A 308 45.57 -34.51 40.85
N ALA A 309 45.52 -34.37 42.18
CA ALA A 309 45.06 -33.21 42.92
C ALA A 309 46.19 -32.23 43.26
N ALA A 310 45.88 -30.93 43.34
CA ALA A 310 46.60 -29.98 44.19
C ALA A 310 45.71 -28.80 44.61
N LYS A 311 45.99 -28.32 45.83
CA LYS A 311 45.25 -27.43 46.74
C LYS A 311 45.41 -25.93 46.46
N ARG A 312 44.41 -25.17 46.96
CA ARG A 312 44.47 -23.80 47.58
C ARG A 312 44.82 -22.65 46.63
N GLU A 313 44.34 -21.40 46.78
CA GLU A 313 43.82 -20.64 47.92
C GLU A 313 43.02 -19.41 47.40
N ALA A 314 42.23 -18.78 48.27
CA ALA A 314 41.42 -17.60 48.00
C ALA A 314 42.12 -16.28 48.37
N ARG A 315 41.78 -15.18 47.67
CA ARG A 315 41.81 -13.73 48.05
C ARG A 315 41.31 -12.94 46.82
N SER A 316 40.18 -12.25 46.86
CA SER A 316 39.84 -10.93 47.47
C SER A 316 40.48 -9.73 46.77
N ASP A 317 39.72 -8.64 46.79
CA ASP A 317 40.02 -7.23 46.42
C ASP A 317 39.52 -6.90 45.00
N ASP A 318 38.34 -6.28 44.89
CA ASP A 318 38.05 -4.83 45.05
C ASP A 318 38.65 -4.02 43.90
N ASP A 319 37.79 -3.37 43.11
CA ASP A 319 37.96 -1.96 42.76
C ASP A 319 36.65 -1.37 42.18
N GLU A 320 36.30 -0.24 42.80
CA GLU A 320 35.28 0.76 42.46
C GLU A 320 35.52 1.34 41.04
N VAL A 321 34.59 2.05 40.39
CA VAL A 321 34.31 3.49 40.52
C VAL A 321 33.16 3.75 39.53
N GLU A 322 31.96 4.20 39.88
CA GLU A 322 31.48 5.44 40.51
C GLU A 322 30.71 6.29 39.48
N ASP A 323 29.46 6.54 39.86
CA ASP A 323 28.44 7.38 39.27
C ASP A 323 28.65 8.82 39.75
N THR A 324 28.62 9.83 38.87
CA THR A 324 28.38 11.20 39.31
C THR A 324 27.51 12.00 38.33
N SER A 325 26.32 12.29 38.84
CA SER A 325 25.43 13.39 38.47
C SER A 325 25.94 14.79 38.90
N GLN A 326 25.21 15.84 38.47
CA GLN A 326 25.22 17.26 38.89
C GLN A 326 26.13 18.22 38.09
N SER A 327 25.83 19.50 37.86
CA SER A 327 24.67 20.37 38.10
C SER A 327 24.90 21.72 37.37
N GLU A 328 23.84 22.52 37.27
CA GLU A 328 23.77 23.88 36.73
C GLU A 328 24.68 24.92 37.43
N LYS A 329 25.12 25.96 36.71
CA LYS A 329 24.97 27.38 37.13
C LYS A 329 25.42 28.41 36.08
N LYS A 330 24.50 29.37 35.86
CA LYS A 330 24.61 30.79 35.45
C LYS A 330 26.02 31.39 35.32
N PHE A 331 26.21 32.21 34.27
CA PHE A 331 26.70 33.59 34.43
C PHE A 331 26.12 34.52 33.35
N LYS A 332 25.54 35.64 33.79
CA LYS A 332 25.27 36.85 33.01
C LYS A 332 26.56 37.64 32.92
N THR A 333 26.86 38.26 31.78
CA THR A 333 27.11 39.70 31.70
C THR A 333 26.63 40.20 30.35
#